data_AF-A0A183EHB3-F1
#
_entry.id   AF-A0A183EHB3-F1
#
_cell.length_a   1.000
_cell.length_b   1.000
_cell.length_c   1.000
_cell.angle_alpha   90.00
_cell.angle_beta   90.00
_cell.angle_gamma   90.00
#
_symmetry.space_group_name_H-M   'P 1'
#
loop_
_entity.id
_entity.type
_entity.pdbx_description
1 polymer ?
#
loop_
_entity_poly.entity_id
_entity_poly.type
_entity_poly.pdbx_seq_one_letter_code
_entity_poly.pdbx_strand_id
1 'polypeptide(L)'
;LDEMKAVVSRVQKVGVPLDVVYADIDYMERYTDFTVGKEKWSGFGNYTRQLHKDGLHVFLIFDPAIQVTSNYTPIVDALNMGAGFIEWETVDQENPDVQKLYPLVQNTTIPFDGIWIDMNEPAAFGTNERNPWYFNQTGRPMNVAPLWCDLKNEWENVPYKTVNVYNWGWDAVYLFHFLTFNKSL
;
A
#
# COMPACT_ATOMS: atom_id res chain seq x y z
N LEU A 1 -17.30 -1.26 14.67
CA LEU A 1 -18.49 -1.65 13.85
C LEU A 1 -19.67 -0.68 13.97
N ASP A 2 -20.09 -0.28 15.16
CA ASP A 2 -21.31 0.57 15.31
C ASP A 2 -21.21 1.90 14.57
N GLU A 3 -20.02 2.51 14.54
CA GLU A 3 -19.76 3.72 13.78
C GLU A 3 -19.97 3.51 12.26
N MET A 4 -19.42 2.43 11.70
CA MET A 4 -19.64 2.08 10.29
C MET A 4 -21.15 1.93 9.99
N LYS A 5 -21.88 1.22 10.85
CA LYS A 5 -23.34 1.07 10.72
C LYS A 5 -24.07 2.41 10.73
N ALA A 6 -23.67 3.30 11.64
CA ALA A 6 -24.26 4.63 11.76
C ALA A 6 -23.96 5.50 10.53
N VAL A 7 -22.76 5.42 9.96
CA VAL A 7 -22.38 6.14 8.74
C VAL A 7 -23.19 5.63 7.55
N VAL A 8 -23.23 4.32 7.31
CA VAL A 8 -23.99 3.72 6.19
C VAL A 8 -25.46 4.09 6.29
N SER A 9 -26.07 3.93 7.47
CA SER A 9 -27.48 4.26 7.69
C SER A 9 -27.77 5.75 7.44
N ARG A 10 -26.87 6.64 7.87
CA ARG A 10 -27.02 8.08 7.65
C ARG A 10 -26.97 8.43 6.17
N VAL A 11 -26.02 7.86 5.41
CA VAL A 11 -25.87 8.08 3.96
C VAL A 11 -27.12 7.61 3.21
N GLN A 12 -27.59 6.40 3.50
CA GLN A 12 -28.82 5.85 2.89
C GLN A 12 -30.05 6.71 3.23
N LYS A 13 -30.18 7.16 4.48
CA LYS A 13 -31.34 7.95 4.93
C LYS A 13 -31.45 9.30 4.21
N VAL A 14 -30.33 9.91 3.83
CA VAL A 14 -30.33 11.19 3.10
C VAL A 14 -30.42 11.01 1.58
N GLY A 15 -30.56 9.77 1.09
CA GLY A 15 -30.73 9.47 -0.33
C GLY A 15 -29.47 9.66 -1.17
N VAL A 16 -28.29 9.71 -0.53
CA VAL A 16 -27.01 9.74 -1.27
C VAL A 16 -26.71 8.32 -1.79
N PRO A 17 -26.42 8.15 -3.08
CA PRO A 17 -26.03 6.86 -3.63
C PRO A 17 -24.80 6.28 -2.93
N LEU A 18 -24.85 5.00 -2.58
CA LEU A 18 -23.78 4.27 -1.91
C LEU A 18 -23.75 2.83 -2.40
N ASP A 19 -22.68 2.45 -3.10
CA ASP A 19 -22.50 1.11 -3.66
C ASP A 19 -21.52 0.24 -2.86
N VAL A 20 -20.50 0.87 -2.24
CA VAL A 20 -19.38 0.17 -1.60
C VAL A 20 -19.07 0.76 -0.23
N VAL A 21 -18.91 -0.11 0.77
CA VAL A 21 -18.46 0.22 2.12
C VAL A 21 -17.02 -0.27 2.30
N TYR A 22 -16.13 0.60 2.74
CA TYR A 22 -14.72 0.27 2.99
C TYR A 22 -14.48 0.05 4.47
N ALA A 23 -13.75 -1.02 4.82
CA ALA A 23 -13.26 -1.28 6.16
C ALA A 23 -11.72 -1.21 6.14
N ASP A 24 -11.18 -0.20 6.82
CA ASP A 24 -9.74 -0.05 7.08
C ASP A 24 -9.29 -1.00 8.21
N ILE A 25 -8.01 -0.95 8.60
CA ILE A 25 -7.36 -1.85 9.56
C ILE A 25 -8.08 -1.96 10.91
N ASP A 26 -8.94 -1.01 11.25
CA ASP A 26 -9.77 -1.03 12.46
C ASP A 26 -10.58 -2.31 12.62
N TYR A 27 -11.00 -2.95 11.51
CA TYR A 27 -11.83 -4.17 11.59
C TYR A 27 -11.05 -5.39 12.09
N MET A 28 -9.72 -5.36 12.00
CA MET A 28 -8.85 -6.47 12.33
C MET A 28 -8.67 -6.61 13.85
N GLU A 29 -8.39 -7.82 14.32
CA GLU A 29 -7.93 -8.05 15.69
C GLU A 29 -6.48 -7.56 15.79
N ARG A 30 -6.23 -6.50 16.58
CA ARG A 30 -4.89 -5.92 16.78
C ARG A 30 -4.12 -5.63 15.48
N TYR A 31 -4.83 -5.21 14.42
CA TYR A 31 -4.23 -4.89 13.10
C TYR A 31 -3.58 -6.10 12.41
N THR A 32 -4.01 -7.32 12.76
CA THR A 32 -3.53 -8.54 12.14
C THR A 32 -4.40 -8.90 10.93
N ASP A 33 -3.80 -9.04 9.74
CA ASP A 33 -4.52 -9.46 8.54
C ASP A 33 -5.34 -10.74 8.74
N PHE A 34 -6.38 -10.93 7.93
CA PHE A 34 -7.24 -12.14 7.96
C PHE A 34 -7.92 -12.41 9.32
N THR A 35 -8.00 -11.41 10.20
CA THR A 35 -8.72 -11.50 11.47
C THR A 35 -9.87 -10.49 11.55
N VAL A 36 -10.73 -10.65 12.54
CA VAL A 36 -11.78 -9.68 12.87
C VAL A 36 -11.75 -9.42 14.37
N GLY A 37 -11.76 -8.14 14.76
CA GLY A 37 -11.73 -7.71 16.14
C GLY A 37 -12.92 -8.24 16.94
N LYS A 38 -12.64 -8.99 18.02
CA LYS A 38 -13.66 -9.74 18.77
C LYS A 38 -14.60 -8.88 19.60
N GLU A 39 -14.18 -7.68 19.97
CA GLU A 39 -14.95 -6.76 20.80
C GLU A 39 -15.71 -5.75 19.91
N LYS A 40 -14.97 -4.76 19.36
CA LYS A 40 -15.53 -3.63 18.60
C LYS A 40 -16.07 -4.00 17.22
N TRP A 41 -15.67 -5.16 16.69
CA TRP A 41 -16.08 -5.66 15.37
C TRP A 41 -16.80 -7.00 15.44
N SER A 42 -17.30 -7.34 16.62
CA SER A 42 -18.17 -8.49 16.83
C SER A 42 -19.38 -8.43 15.89
N GLY A 43 -19.64 -9.53 15.17
CA GLY A 43 -20.74 -9.60 14.22
C GLY A 43 -20.50 -8.89 12.88
N PHE A 44 -19.29 -8.44 12.57
CA PHE A 44 -18.98 -7.81 11.28
C PHE A 44 -19.41 -8.66 10.08
N GLY A 45 -19.14 -9.97 10.09
CA GLY A 45 -19.58 -10.87 9.02
C GLY A 45 -21.10 -11.01 8.86
N ASN A 46 -21.89 -10.81 9.92
CA ASN A 46 -23.35 -10.72 9.79
C ASN A 46 -23.76 -9.42 9.10
N TYR A 47 -23.07 -8.33 9.44
CA TYR A 47 -23.35 -7.03 8.86
C TYR A 47 -22.99 -6.96 7.38
N THR A 48 -21.85 -7.54 6.95
CA THR A 48 -21.49 -7.61 5.53
C THR A 48 -22.54 -8.40 4.72
N ARG A 49 -23.06 -9.51 5.27
CA ARG A 49 -24.18 -10.24 4.64
C ARG A 49 -25.44 -9.39 4.52
N GLN A 50 -25.73 -8.54 5.50
CA GLN A 50 -26.87 -7.62 5.42
C GLN A 50 -26.64 -6.58 4.31
N LEU A 51 -25.45 -5.97 4.26
CA LEU A 51 -25.08 -5.03 3.21
C LEU A 51 -25.24 -5.63 1.81
N HIS A 52 -24.82 -6.88 1.61
CA HIS A 52 -25.01 -7.58 0.34
C HIS A 52 -26.49 -7.78 -0.03
N LYS A 53 -27.36 -8.08 0.95
CA LYS A 53 -28.81 -8.18 0.70
C LYS A 53 -29.43 -6.83 0.33
N ASP A 54 -28.86 -5.75 0.83
CA ASP A 54 -29.28 -4.39 0.53
C ASP A 54 -28.72 -3.88 -0.81
N GLY A 55 -27.93 -4.71 -1.52
CA GLY A 55 -27.33 -4.40 -2.82
C GLY A 55 -25.96 -3.70 -2.74
N LEU A 56 -25.39 -3.58 -1.54
CA LEU A 56 -24.08 -2.97 -1.33
C LEU A 56 -22.96 -4.00 -1.37
N HIS A 57 -21.74 -3.53 -1.60
CA HIS A 57 -20.51 -4.33 -1.59
C HIS A 57 -19.61 -3.88 -0.44
N VAL A 58 -18.73 -4.77 0.03
CA VAL A 58 -17.78 -4.47 1.11
C VAL A 58 -16.36 -4.71 0.65
N PHE A 59 -15.51 -3.69 0.78
CA PHE A 59 -14.08 -3.75 0.47
C PHE A 59 -13.29 -3.72 1.77
N LEU A 60 -12.30 -4.60 1.88
CA LEU A 60 -11.44 -4.73 3.04
C LEU A 60 -10.01 -4.39 2.62
N ILE A 61 -9.28 -3.67 3.48
CA ILE A 61 -7.84 -3.49 3.34
C ILE A 61 -7.10 -4.76 3.81
N PHE A 62 -5.94 -5.04 3.21
CA PHE A 62 -4.98 -6.01 3.69
C PHE A 62 -3.58 -5.42 3.55
N ASP A 63 -2.73 -5.66 4.53
CA ASP A 63 -1.33 -5.25 4.48
C ASP A 63 -0.45 -6.36 3.87
N PRO A 64 0.74 -6.03 3.32
CA PRO A 64 1.65 -7.04 2.80
C PRO A 64 2.42 -7.78 3.91
N ALA A 65 2.50 -7.20 5.11
CA ALA A 65 3.28 -7.73 6.22
C ALA A 65 2.42 -8.66 7.09
N ILE A 66 2.73 -9.95 7.05
CA ILE A 66 2.03 -10.97 7.83
C ILE A 66 2.68 -11.12 9.21
N GLN A 67 1.87 -11.07 10.26
CA GLN A 67 2.35 -11.27 11.63
C GLN A 67 2.91 -12.68 11.82
N VAL A 68 4.13 -12.78 12.36
CA VAL A 68 4.81 -14.07 12.59
C VAL A 68 4.56 -14.53 14.03
N THR A 69 3.47 -15.26 14.26
CA THR A 69 3.19 -15.94 15.55
C THR A 69 2.66 -17.36 15.37
N SER A 70 3.03 -18.28 16.27
CA SER A 70 2.80 -19.73 16.09
C SER A 70 1.33 -20.15 16.14
N ASN A 71 0.47 -19.28 16.65
CA ASN A 71 -0.96 -19.48 16.80
C ASN A 71 -1.79 -18.74 15.72
N TYR A 72 -1.15 -18.28 14.65
CA TYR A 72 -1.79 -17.54 13.58
C TYR A 72 -1.74 -18.37 12.28
N THR A 73 -2.90 -18.77 11.80
CA THR A 73 -3.02 -19.72 10.68
C THR A 73 -2.38 -19.26 9.37
N PRO A 74 -2.48 -17.98 8.96
CA PRO A 74 -1.89 -17.53 7.70
C PRO A 74 -0.38 -17.76 7.58
N ILE A 75 0.39 -17.54 8.66
CA ILE A 75 1.83 -17.83 8.64
C ILE A 75 2.09 -19.35 8.57
N VAL A 76 1.33 -20.16 9.30
CA VAL A 76 1.46 -21.62 9.29
C VAL A 76 1.17 -22.19 7.91
N ASP A 77 0.09 -21.74 7.27
CA ASP A 77 -0.30 -22.20 5.94
C ASP A 77 0.70 -21.73 4.88
N ALA A 78 1.18 -20.49 4.96
CA ALA A 78 2.22 -19.96 4.07
C ALA A 78 3.49 -20.81 4.14
N LEU A 79 3.97 -21.14 5.34
CA LEU A 79 5.14 -22.00 5.54
C LEU A 79 4.90 -23.42 5.00
N ASN A 80 3.71 -23.99 5.20
CA ASN A 80 3.35 -25.31 4.64
C ASN A 80 3.31 -25.31 3.11
N MET A 81 3.02 -24.17 2.49
CA MET A 81 3.02 -23.97 1.04
C MET A 81 4.41 -23.62 0.48
N GLY A 82 5.44 -23.56 1.33
CA GLY A 82 6.81 -23.23 0.94
C GLY A 82 7.03 -21.74 0.69
N ALA A 83 6.17 -20.87 1.24
CA ALA A 83 6.43 -19.43 1.21
C ALA A 83 7.69 -19.11 2.00
N GLY A 84 8.55 -18.29 1.40
CA GLY A 84 9.72 -17.75 2.07
C GLY A 84 9.52 -16.30 2.48
N PHE A 85 10.38 -15.85 3.39
CA PHE A 85 10.34 -14.51 3.96
C PHE A 85 11.45 -13.64 3.36
N ILE A 86 11.10 -12.38 3.09
CA ILE A 86 12.05 -11.37 2.64
C ILE A 86 12.66 -10.73 3.89
N GLU A 87 13.96 -10.88 4.03
CA GLU A 87 14.78 -10.36 5.14
C GLU A 87 15.90 -9.47 4.58
N TRP A 88 16.82 -8.94 5.38
CA TRP A 88 18.00 -8.28 4.79
C TRP A 88 19.03 -9.33 4.36
N GLU A 89 19.79 -9.02 3.30
CA GLU A 89 20.67 -10.00 2.64
C GLU A 89 21.78 -10.53 3.56
N THR A 90 22.25 -9.70 4.50
CA THR A 90 23.38 -10.04 5.37
C THR A 90 23.07 -9.82 6.86
N VAL A 91 23.59 -10.73 7.70
CA VAL A 91 23.35 -10.78 9.16
C VAL A 91 23.84 -9.51 9.89
N ASP A 92 24.76 -8.75 9.29
CA ASP A 92 25.26 -7.48 9.80
C ASP A 92 24.36 -6.27 9.49
N GLN A 93 23.45 -6.40 8.51
CA GLN A 93 22.38 -5.43 8.26
C GLN A 93 21.14 -5.68 9.14
N GLU A 94 21.14 -6.81 9.85
CA GLU A 94 20.08 -7.20 10.76
C GLU A 94 20.52 -7.08 12.20
N ASN A 95 19.56 -6.79 13.08
CA ASN A 95 19.78 -6.96 14.50
C ASN A 95 19.59 -8.45 14.86
N PRO A 96 20.64 -9.19 15.24
CA PRO A 96 20.53 -10.63 15.52
C PRO A 96 19.55 -10.94 16.67
N ASP A 97 19.32 -9.98 17.56
CA ASP A 97 18.36 -10.12 18.65
C ASP A 97 16.91 -9.93 18.19
N VAL A 98 16.67 -9.17 17.10
CA VAL A 98 15.35 -9.07 16.46
C VAL A 98 15.03 -10.38 15.73
N GLN A 99 16.01 -10.99 15.06
CA GLN A 99 15.79 -12.26 14.36
C GLN A 99 15.40 -13.42 15.29
N LYS A 100 15.97 -13.46 16.49
CA LYS A 100 15.58 -14.43 17.53
C LYS A 100 14.12 -14.32 17.96
N LEU A 101 13.44 -13.19 17.67
CA LEU A 101 12.03 -13.00 17.99
C LEU A 101 11.09 -13.78 17.04
N TYR A 102 11.58 -14.25 15.90
CA TYR A 102 10.77 -14.87 14.85
C TYR A 102 11.23 -16.28 14.45
N PRO A 103 11.31 -17.24 15.41
CA PRO A 103 11.85 -18.58 15.16
C PRO A 103 11.06 -19.42 14.14
N LEU A 104 9.85 -19.01 13.78
CA LEU A 104 8.96 -19.74 12.86
C LEU A 104 9.35 -19.58 11.39
N VAL A 105 10.01 -18.47 11.05
CA VAL A 105 10.49 -18.16 9.70
C VAL A 105 11.99 -18.39 9.58
N GLN A 106 12.61 -18.90 10.65
CA GLN A 106 14.02 -19.24 10.64
C GLN A 106 14.29 -20.30 9.55
N ASN A 107 15.19 -19.97 8.63
CA ASN A 107 15.54 -20.77 7.45
C ASN A 107 14.48 -20.83 6.34
N THR A 108 13.47 -19.96 6.35
CA THR A 108 12.60 -19.75 5.18
C THR A 108 12.97 -18.50 4.39
N THR A 109 14.16 -17.95 4.63
CA THR A 109 14.66 -16.77 3.93
C THR A 109 14.76 -17.01 2.43
N ILE A 110 14.30 -16.03 1.66
CA ILE A 110 14.47 -16.02 0.21
C ILE A 110 15.73 -15.22 -0.08
N PRO A 111 16.78 -15.82 -0.67
CA PRO A 111 17.89 -15.04 -1.19
C PRO A 111 17.38 -14.18 -2.35
N PHE A 112 17.58 -12.88 -2.25
CA PHE A 112 17.33 -11.93 -3.33
C PHE A 112 18.62 -11.17 -3.60
N ASP A 113 18.87 -10.83 -4.87
CA ASP A 113 20.05 -10.09 -5.28
C ASP A 113 19.86 -8.57 -5.23
N GLY A 114 18.65 -8.11 -4.89
CA GLY A 114 18.31 -6.71 -4.67
C GLY A 114 16.85 -6.49 -4.30
N ILE A 115 16.59 -5.46 -3.49
CA ILE A 115 15.23 -4.98 -3.18
C ILE A 115 14.98 -3.74 -4.03
N TRP A 116 13.93 -3.77 -4.85
CA TRP A 116 13.46 -2.57 -5.52
C TRP A 116 12.56 -1.80 -4.56
N ILE A 117 13.13 -0.77 -3.96
CA ILE A 117 12.40 0.18 -3.12
C ILE A 117 11.94 1.31 -4.06
N ASP A 118 10.66 1.33 -4.37
CA ASP A 118 10.05 2.30 -5.27
C ASP A 118 9.56 3.55 -4.53
N MET A 119 9.53 4.69 -5.22
CA MET A 119 8.94 5.96 -4.74
C MET A 119 9.43 6.44 -3.36
N ASN A 120 10.72 6.30 -3.06
CA ASN A 120 11.30 6.68 -1.77
C ASN A 120 11.96 8.07 -1.75
N GLU A 121 11.82 8.85 -2.83
CA GLU A 121 11.94 10.30 -2.76
C GLU A 121 10.68 10.90 -2.10
N PRO A 122 10.56 12.23 -1.89
CA PRO A 122 9.25 12.83 -2.05
C PRO A 122 8.84 12.74 -3.53
N ALA A 123 8.28 11.60 -3.95
CA ALA A 123 7.84 11.36 -5.30
C ALA A 123 6.44 11.93 -5.53
N ALA A 124 6.32 12.87 -6.46
CA ALA A 124 5.05 13.51 -6.84
C ALA A 124 4.93 13.57 -8.38
N PHE A 125 3.77 13.23 -8.91
CA PHE A 125 3.48 13.39 -10.34
C PHE A 125 3.07 14.84 -10.63
N GLY A 126 3.30 15.33 -11.86
CA GLY A 126 2.83 16.66 -12.25
C GLY A 126 3.51 17.83 -11.54
N THR A 127 4.78 17.70 -11.14
CA THR A 127 5.60 18.79 -10.57
C THR A 127 5.48 20.07 -11.40
N ASN A 128 5.24 21.21 -10.76
CA ASN A 128 4.96 22.52 -11.37
C ASN A 128 3.63 22.64 -12.14
N GLU A 129 2.76 21.64 -12.12
CA GLU A 129 1.40 21.76 -12.63
C GLU A 129 0.48 22.21 -11.49
N ARG A 130 -0.30 23.26 -11.72
CA ARG A 130 -1.24 23.72 -10.69
C ARG A 130 -2.33 22.68 -10.43
N ASN A 131 -2.81 22.05 -11.50
CA ASN A 131 -3.86 21.05 -11.50
C ASN A 131 -3.44 19.87 -12.40
N PRO A 132 -2.56 18.96 -11.94
CA PRO A 132 -2.15 17.83 -12.76
C PRO A 132 -3.30 16.91 -13.13
N TRP A 133 -3.04 15.97 -14.06
CA TRP A 133 -4.04 15.06 -14.61
C TRP A 133 -4.84 14.28 -13.55
N TYR A 134 -4.29 14.09 -12.34
CA TYR A 134 -4.95 13.45 -11.20
C TYR A 134 -5.65 14.42 -10.23
N PHE A 135 -5.44 15.73 -10.34
CA PHE A 135 -5.94 16.74 -9.41
C PHE A 135 -7.48 16.76 -9.31
N ASN A 136 -8.13 16.50 -10.45
CA ASN A 136 -9.59 16.43 -10.56
C ASN A 136 -10.11 14.99 -10.72
N GLN A 137 -9.28 13.97 -10.51
CA GLN A 137 -9.72 12.58 -10.61
C GLN A 137 -10.48 12.16 -9.37
N THR A 138 -11.67 11.63 -9.59
CA THR A 138 -12.49 10.99 -8.57
C THR A 138 -11.83 9.71 -8.08
N GLY A 139 -11.58 9.60 -6.77
CA GLY A 139 -11.10 8.37 -6.11
C GLY A 139 -9.65 8.39 -5.60
N ARG A 140 -8.95 9.52 -5.65
CA ARG A 140 -7.63 9.75 -5.01
C ARG A 140 -7.73 11.00 -4.11
N PRO A 141 -6.79 11.26 -3.18
CA PRO A 141 -6.83 12.49 -2.38
C PRO A 141 -6.89 13.70 -3.32
N MET A 142 -8.05 14.36 -3.38
CA MET A 142 -8.31 15.50 -4.25
C MET A 142 -7.56 16.72 -3.74
N ASN A 143 -7.12 17.57 -4.67
CA ASN A 143 -6.42 18.83 -4.41
C ASN A 143 -5.03 18.71 -3.75
N VAL A 144 -4.36 17.56 -3.86
CA VAL A 144 -2.94 17.48 -3.51
C VAL A 144 -2.15 18.23 -4.57
N ALA A 145 -1.75 19.45 -4.23
CA ALA A 145 -0.84 20.22 -5.06
C ALA A 145 0.49 19.44 -5.16
N PRO A 146 1.01 19.23 -6.38
CA PRO A 146 2.30 18.59 -6.56
C PRO A 146 3.41 19.49 -6.03
N LEU A 147 4.63 18.94 -5.93
CA LEU A 147 5.81 19.74 -5.63
C LEU A 147 5.93 20.89 -6.65
N TRP A 148 6.25 22.08 -6.14
CA TRP A 148 6.44 23.28 -6.95
C TRP A 148 7.88 23.75 -6.83
N CYS A 149 8.62 23.61 -7.92
CA CYS A 149 10.01 24.00 -8.07
C CYS A 149 10.11 25.44 -8.59
N ASP A 150 10.97 26.25 -7.99
CA ASP A 150 11.30 27.56 -8.55
C ASP A 150 12.29 27.39 -9.71
N LEU A 151 11.79 27.35 -10.95
CA LEU A 151 12.64 27.16 -12.14
C LEU A 151 13.64 28.31 -12.39
N LYS A 152 13.59 29.41 -11.62
CA LYS A 152 14.59 30.48 -11.66
C LYS A 152 15.74 30.24 -10.69
N ASN A 153 15.58 29.31 -9.75
CA ASN A 153 16.59 28.94 -8.77
C ASN A 153 17.54 27.91 -9.40
N GLU A 154 18.84 28.21 -9.39
CA GLU A 154 19.90 27.33 -9.93
C GLU A 154 19.99 25.96 -9.24
N TRP A 155 19.51 25.86 -8.00
CA TRP A 155 19.46 24.62 -7.22
C TRP A 155 18.28 23.73 -7.62
N GLU A 156 17.17 24.33 -8.06
CA GLU A 156 15.95 23.64 -8.51
C GLU A 156 15.94 23.42 -10.03
N ASN A 157 16.74 24.18 -10.79
CA ASN A 157 16.86 24.12 -12.25
C ASN A 157 18.32 23.95 -12.67
N VAL A 158 18.87 22.76 -12.43
CA VAL A 158 20.26 22.44 -12.74
C VAL A 158 20.57 22.62 -14.24
N PRO A 159 21.79 23.08 -14.59
CA PRO A 159 22.19 23.41 -15.96
C PRO A 159 22.33 22.18 -16.86
N TYR A 160 22.44 20.99 -16.28
CA TYR A 160 22.55 19.72 -17.02
C TYR A 160 21.19 19.02 -17.03
N LYS A 161 20.64 18.81 -18.23
CA LYS A 161 19.35 18.11 -18.43
C LYS A 161 19.56 16.60 -18.53
N THR A 162 18.60 15.83 -18.02
CA THR A 162 18.60 14.37 -18.18
C THR A 162 18.35 13.98 -19.64
N VAL A 163 18.83 12.80 -20.04
CA VAL A 163 18.74 12.30 -21.43
C VAL A 163 17.29 12.27 -21.95
N ASN A 164 16.31 12.03 -21.07
CA ASN A 164 14.89 11.95 -21.45
C ASN A 164 14.32 13.27 -21.99
N VAL A 165 14.82 14.42 -21.55
CA VAL A 165 14.38 15.74 -22.03
C VAL A 165 14.67 15.92 -23.52
N TYR A 166 15.76 15.31 -24.00
CA TYR A 166 16.19 15.44 -25.40
C TYR A 166 15.44 14.50 -26.36
N ASN A 167 14.93 13.36 -25.89
CA ASN A 167 14.23 12.39 -26.75
C ASN A 167 12.73 12.65 -26.91
N TRP A 168 12.07 13.31 -25.96
CA TRP A 168 10.59 13.36 -25.91
C TRP A 168 9.99 14.76 -25.75
N GLY A 169 10.80 15.81 -25.64
CA GLY A 169 10.35 17.21 -25.53
C GLY A 169 10.01 17.67 -24.12
N TRP A 170 9.63 18.94 -23.96
CA TRP A 170 9.37 19.57 -22.65
C TRP A 170 8.05 19.14 -21.99
N ASP A 171 7.12 18.56 -22.77
CA ASP A 171 5.81 18.06 -22.29
C ASP A 171 5.83 16.57 -21.91
N ALA A 172 7.02 15.96 -21.90
CA ALA A 172 7.21 14.54 -21.61
C ALA A 172 7.32 14.28 -20.10
N VAL A 173 6.19 14.04 -19.44
CA VAL A 173 6.16 13.47 -18.09
C VAL A 173 6.29 11.95 -18.21
N TYR A 174 7.49 11.43 -18.00
CA TYR A 174 7.72 9.98 -17.91
C TYR A 174 8.33 9.60 -16.57
N LEU A 175 7.64 8.62 -15.96
CA LEU A 175 8.10 7.76 -14.88
C LEU A 175 9.38 7.04 -15.34
N PHE A 176 10.41 7.03 -14.50
CA PHE A 176 11.53 6.11 -14.70
C PHE A 176 11.03 4.68 -14.45
N HIS A 177 10.87 3.91 -15.52
CA HIS A 177 10.90 2.45 -15.48
C HIS A 177 12.26 2.04 -16.04
N PHE A 178 13.08 1.39 -15.22
CA PHE A 178 14.18 0.58 -15.73
C PHE A 178 14.02 -0.86 -15.22
N LEU A 179 13.56 -1.72 -16.13
CA LEU A 179 13.96 -3.12 -16.12
C LEU A 179 15.42 -3.17 -16.56
N THR A 180 16.28 -3.74 -15.73
CA THR A 180 17.48 -4.42 -16.22
C THR A 180 17.42 -5.87 -15.74
N PHE A 181 16.93 -6.75 -16.62
CA PHE A 181 17.33 -8.14 -16.58
C PHE A 181 18.79 -8.19 -17.01
N ASN A 182 19.70 -8.52 -16.10
CA ASN A 182 20.98 -9.04 -16.54
C ASN A 182 20.79 -10.52 -16.88
N LYS A 183 20.73 -10.81 -18.18
CA LYS A 183 20.82 -12.16 -18.69
C LYS A 183 22.30 -12.51 -18.72
N SER A 184 22.81 -13.23 -17.72
CA SER A 184 24.07 -13.95 -17.85
C SER A 184 23.82 -15.45 -17.66
N LEU A 185 24.29 -16.19 -18.67
CA LEU A 185 24.28 -17.64 -18.85
C LEU A 185 24.80 -18.42 -17.64
#